data_AF-A0A7W1HH49-F1
#
_entry.id   AF-A0A7W1HH49-F1
#
_cell.length_a   1.000
_cell.length_b   1.000
_cell.length_c   1.000
_cell.angle_alpha   90.00
_cell.angle_beta   90.00
_cell.angle_gamma   90.00
#
_symmetry.space_group_name_H-M   'P 1'
#
loop_
_entity.id
_entity.type
_entity.pdbx_description
1 polymer ?
#
loop_
_entity_poly.entity_id
_entity_poly.type
_entity_poly.pdbx_seq_one_letter_code
_entity_poly.pdbx_strand_id
1 'polypeptide(L)'
;MDADSGKPFKRVDFLEAVHHYIKRSPGRTVSLRSLSEKFFGDPAHLINYVEENEIILNGEFKAHLASLRSFVQIEAKADDIELSFPKSLYRSVVRIDNKDKNQIIIKSEKLAAQLRDLVRN
;
A
#
# COMPACT_ATOMS: atom_id res chain seq x y z
N MET A 1 11.42 -7.49 10.63
CA MET A 1 10.70 -7.57 11.92
C MET A 1 10.73 -6.18 12.54
N ASP A 2 9.78 -5.81 13.41
CA ASP A 2 9.93 -4.59 14.21
C ASP A 2 11.03 -4.83 15.25
N ALA A 3 12.09 -4.02 15.22
CA ALA A 3 13.23 -4.13 16.12
C ALA A 3 12.85 -3.87 17.59
N ASP A 4 11.71 -3.21 17.83
CA ASP A 4 11.27 -2.83 19.18
C ASP A 4 10.14 -3.72 19.74
N SER A 5 9.38 -4.45 18.91
CA SER A 5 8.17 -5.14 19.39
C SER A 5 8.08 -6.64 19.10
N GLY A 6 8.96 -7.20 18.26
CA GLY A 6 8.97 -8.63 17.94
C GLY A 6 7.68 -9.17 17.28
N LYS A 7 6.71 -8.30 16.96
CA LYS A 7 5.48 -8.67 16.25
C LYS A 7 5.70 -8.61 14.74
N PRO A 8 5.12 -9.53 13.95
CA PRO A 8 5.13 -9.40 12.50
C PRO A 8 4.37 -8.12 12.13
N PHE A 9 5.05 -7.20 11.43
CA PHE A 9 4.36 -6.08 10.81
C PHE A 9 3.15 -6.60 10.05
N LYS A 10 1.98 -5.99 10.22
CA LYS A 10 0.91 -6.21 9.25
C LYS A 10 1.49 -5.76 7.91
N ARG A 11 1.51 -6.67 6.94
CA ARG A 11 2.12 -6.46 5.62
C ARG A 11 1.70 -5.13 4.99
N VAL A 12 0.46 -4.70 5.21
CA VAL A 12 -0.06 -3.43 4.70
C VAL A 12 0.66 -2.23 5.32
N ASP A 13 0.82 -2.20 6.64
CA ASP A 13 1.48 -1.10 7.35
C ASP A 13 2.95 -0.97 6.92
N PHE A 14 3.63 -2.11 6.69
CA PHE A 14 4.98 -2.13 6.15
C PHE A 14 5.04 -1.58 4.72
N LEU A 15 4.12 -2.01 3.85
CA LEU A 15 4.05 -1.51 2.47
C LEU A 15 3.73 -0.01 2.42
N GLU A 16 2.87 0.48 3.31
CA GLU A 16 2.56 1.92 3.46
C GLU A 16 3.82 2.71 3.88
N ALA A 17 4.58 2.19 4.85
CA ALA A 17 5.82 2.81 5.30
C ALA A 17 6.89 2.86 4.20
N VAL A 18 7.08 1.75 3.47
CA VAL A 18 8.00 1.68 2.32
C VAL A 18 7.58 2.63 1.20
N HIS A 19 6.30 2.64 0.83
CA HIS A 19 5.74 3.55 -0.16
C HIS A 19 6.02 5.02 0.22
N HIS A 20 5.77 5.38 1.48
CA HIS A 20 5.96 6.74 1.98
C HIS A 20 7.44 7.17 1.99
N TYR A 21 8.34 6.26 2.38
CA TYR A 21 9.78 6.50 2.31
C TYR A 21 10.24 6.79 0.88
N ILE A 22 9.89 5.90 -0.07
CA ILE A 22 10.28 6.05 -1.48
C ILE A 22 9.70 7.33 -2.10
N LYS A 23 8.45 7.70 -1.75
CA LYS A 23 7.81 8.92 -2.26
C LYS A 23 8.56 10.19 -1.85
N ARG A 24 9.25 10.17 -0.72
CA ARG A 24 10.04 11.29 -0.18
C ARG A 24 11.48 11.31 -0.68
N SER A 25 11.96 10.23 -1.29
CA SER A 25 13.32 10.16 -1.83
C SER A 25 13.51 11.11 -3.03
N PRO A 26 14.60 11.91 -3.07
CA PRO A 26 14.93 12.77 -4.20
C PRO A 26 14.99 11.97 -5.51
N GLY A 27 14.36 12.48 -6.57
CA GLY A 27 14.30 11.78 -7.86
C GLY A 27 13.51 10.46 -7.87
N ARG A 28 12.98 10.03 -6.71
CA ARG A 28 12.36 8.71 -6.46
C ARG A 28 13.30 7.54 -6.79
N THR A 29 14.60 7.79 -6.62
CA THR A 29 15.61 6.75 -6.69
C THR A 29 15.52 5.93 -5.41
N VAL A 30 15.40 4.62 -5.60
CA VAL A 30 15.38 3.61 -4.56
C VAL A 30 16.76 2.97 -4.53
N SER A 31 17.41 3.00 -3.36
CA SER A 31 18.62 2.23 -3.10
C SER A 31 18.26 1.08 -2.17
N LEU A 32 18.56 -0.16 -2.58
CA LEU A 32 18.34 -1.34 -1.74
C LEU A 32 19.09 -1.22 -0.41
N ARG A 33 20.31 -0.66 -0.44
CA ARG A 33 21.11 -0.41 0.76
C ARG A 33 20.41 0.53 1.73
N SER A 34 19.91 1.67 1.24
CA SER A 34 19.22 2.64 2.09
C SER A 34 17.88 2.14 2.61
N LEU A 35 17.14 1.37 1.80
CA LEU A 35 15.93 0.69 2.26
C LEU A 35 16.24 -0.34 3.34
N SER A 36 17.27 -1.15 3.12
CA SER A 36 17.70 -2.21 4.02
C SER A 36 18.09 -1.63 5.37
N GLU A 37 18.95 -0.62 5.39
CA GLU A 37 19.31 0.14 6.59
C GLU A 37 18.08 0.68 7.31
N LYS A 38 17.17 1.35 6.56
CA LYS A 38 16.02 2.04 7.17
C LYS A 38 15.03 1.09 7.84
N PHE A 39 14.78 -0.07 7.25
CA PHE A 39 13.69 -0.97 7.67
C PHE A 39 14.18 -2.22 8.41
N PHE A 40 15.48 -2.55 8.32
CA PHE A 40 16.06 -3.74 8.92
C PHE A 40 17.29 -3.44 9.80
N GLY A 41 17.80 -2.20 9.80
CA GLY A 41 18.99 -1.82 10.57
C GLY A 41 20.30 -2.45 10.08
N ASP A 42 20.26 -3.08 8.92
CA ASP A 42 21.40 -3.71 8.27
C ASP A 42 21.37 -3.35 6.77
N PRO A 43 22.41 -2.68 6.24
CA PRO A 43 22.44 -2.24 4.86
C PRO A 43 22.59 -3.40 3.86
N ALA A 44 23.02 -4.59 4.30
CA ALA A 44 23.22 -5.76 3.45
C ALA A 44 22.00 -6.71 3.44
N HIS A 45 21.09 -6.61 4.42
CA HIS A 45 19.97 -7.55 4.57
C HIS A 45 19.17 -7.81 3.28
N LEU A 46 18.69 -6.76 2.59
CA LEU A 46 17.95 -6.93 1.33
C LEU A 46 18.82 -7.35 0.15
N ILE A 47 20.10 -6.98 0.15
CA ILE A 47 21.05 -7.35 -0.91
C ILE A 47 21.32 -8.86 -0.83
N ASN A 48 21.67 -9.35 0.35
CA ASN A 48 21.88 -10.77 0.62
C ASN A 48 20.61 -11.56 0.31
N TYR A 49 19.43 -11.06 0.71
CA TYR A 49 18.17 -11.72 0.39
C TYR A 49 17.94 -11.85 -1.12
N VAL A 50 18.23 -10.80 -1.89
CA VAL A 50 18.10 -10.82 -3.36
C VAL A 50 19.07 -11.82 -3.98
N GLU A 51 20.33 -11.85 -3.52
CA GLU A 51 21.36 -12.77 -4.01
C GLU A 51 21.06 -14.24 -3.65
N GLU A 52 20.72 -14.53 -2.39
CA GLU A 52 20.40 -15.87 -1.88
C GLU A 52 19.18 -16.49 -2.57
N ASN A 53 18.25 -15.66 -3.06
CA ASN A 53 17.02 -16.10 -3.72
C ASN A 53 17.09 -15.94 -5.25
N GLU A 54 18.28 -15.68 -5.82
CA GLU A 54 18.50 -15.53 -7.27
C GLU A 54 17.58 -14.49 -7.93
N ILE A 55 17.21 -13.44 -7.19
CA ILE A 55 16.35 -12.37 -7.68
C ILE A 55 17.21 -11.40 -8.50
N ILE A 56 16.87 -11.21 -9.77
CA ILE A 56 17.55 -10.22 -10.63
C ILE A 56 16.96 -8.83 -10.31
N LEU A 57 17.68 -8.04 -9.52
CA LEU A 57 17.29 -6.68 -9.15
C LEU A 57 18.50 -5.75 -9.09
N ASN A 58 18.40 -4.58 -9.71
CA ASN A 58 19.43 -3.55 -9.60
C ASN A 58 19.47 -2.99 -8.18
N GLY A 59 20.67 -2.78 -7.65
CA GLY A 59 20.88 -2.17 -6.33
C GLY A 59 20.30 -0.76 -6.21
N GLU A 60 20.18 -0.05 -7.33
CA GLU A 60 19.50 1.24 -7.42
C GLU A 60 18.56 1.29 -8.65
N PHE A 61 17.36 1.83 -8.45
CA PHE A 61 16.37 1.96 -9.52
C PHE A 61 15.39 3.11 -9.26
N LYS A 62 14.72 3.57 -10.32
CA LYS A 62 13.67 4.59 -10.20
C LYS A 62 12.32 3.93 -9.97
N ALA A 63 11.62 4.31 -8.90
CA ALA A 63 10.29 3.78 -8.63
C ALA A 63 9.25 4.32 -9.63
N HIS A 64 8.48 3.41 -10.24
CA HIS A 64 7.31 3.77 -11.02
C HIS A 64 6.12 4.05 -10.10
N LEU A 65 5.61 5.28 -10.11
CA LEU A 65 4.60 5.73 -9.14
C LEU A 65 3.30 4.92 -9.17
N ALA A 66 2.78 4.62 -10.37
CA ALA A 66 1.51 3.89 -10.47
C ALA A 66 1.66 2.48 -9.89
N SER A 67 2.82 1.85 -10.14
CA SER A 67 3.14 0.54 -9.58
C SER A 67 3.32 0.60 -8.07
N LEU A 68 3.92 1.66 -7.54
CA LEU A 68 4.08 1.83 -6.09
C LEU A 68 2.73 2.06 -5.40
N ARG A 69 1.84 2.84 -6.02
CA ARG A 69 0.51 3.18 -5.50
C ARG A 69 -0.39 1.96 -5.34
N SER A 70 -0.32 0.99 -6.26
CA SER A 70 -1.16 -0.23 -6.22
C SER A 70 -0.87 -1.14 -5.01
N PHE A 71 0.28 -0.98 -4.36
CA PHE A 71 0.59 -1.69 -3.11
C PHE A 71 -0.19 -1.15 -1.91
N VAL A 72 -0.55 0.13 -1.92
CA VAL A 72 -1.18 0.83 -0.79
C VAL A 72 -2.62 1.26 -1.05
N GLN A 73 -3.07 1.25 -2.30
CA GLN A 73 -4.38 1.72 -2.70
C GLN A 73 -5.11 0.70 -3.58
N ILE A 74 -6.42 0.62 -3.42
CA ILE A 74 -7.32 -0.11 -4.32
C ILE A 74 -8.06 0.93 -5.16
N GLU A 75 -8.04 0.72 -6.47
CA GLU A 75 -8.76 1.52 -7.46
C GLU A 75 -9.56 0.57 -8.35
N ALA A 76 -10.85 0.85 -8.51
CA ALA A 76 -11.75 0.09 -9.39
C ALA A 76 -12.66 1.07 -10.12
N LYS A 77 -12.84 0.84 -11.43
CA LYS A 77 -13.69 1.67 -12.29
C LYS A 77 -14.50 0.78 -13.22
N ALA A 78 -15.82 0.89 -13.17
CA ALA A 78 -16.78 0.15 -14.00
C ALA A 78 -18.12 0.90 -14.01
N ASP A 79 -18.88 0.83 -15.10
CA ASP A 79 -20.24 1.40 -15.20
C ASP A 79 -20.34 2.88 -14.79
N ASP A 80 -19.36 3.69 -15.19
CA ASP A 80 -19.19 5.10 -14.80
C ASP A 80 -19.09 5.35 -13.27
N ILE A 81 -18.88 4.29 -12.49
CA ILE A 81 -18.58 4.33 -11.06
C ILE A 81 -17.07 4.18 -10.87
N GLU A 82 -16.49 5.05 -10.05
CA GLU A 82 -15.09 4.96 -9.61
C GLU A 82 -15.00 4.83 -8.08
N LEU A 83 -14.26 3.83 -7.63
CA LEU A 83 -13.96 3.60 -6.21
C LEU A 83 -12.45 3.62 -6.00
N SER A 84 -12.01 4.43 -5.04
CA SER A 84 -10.60 4.62 -4.74
C SER A 84 -10.40 4.79 -3.24
N PHE A 85 -9.64 3.89 -2.60
CA PHE A 85 -9.43 3.91 -1.15
C PHE A 85 -8.14 3.17 -0.72
N PRO A 86 -7.59 3.48 0.47
CA PRO A 86 -6.44 2.76 1.01
C PRO A 86 -6.72 1.26 1.17
N LYS A 87 -5.75 0.43 0.79
CA LYS A 87 -5.86 -1.03 0.83
C LYS A 87 -6.08 -1.56 2.26
N SER A 88 -5.57 -0.84 3.26
CA SER A 88 -5.79 -1.09 4.70
C SER A 88 -7.26 -1.04 5.12
N LEU A 89 -8.12 -0.34 4.37
CA LEU A 89 -9.56 -0.23 4.65
C LEU A 89 -10.39 -1.38 4.05
N TYR A 90 -9.78 -2.23 3.23
CA TYR A 90 -10.47 -3.39 2.65
C TYR A 90 -10.81 -4.42 3.73
N ARG A 91 -12.00 -5.00 3.66
CA ARG A 91 -12.66 -5.89 4.64
C ARG A 91 -13.11 -5.23 5.95
N SER A 92 -12.47 -4.16 6.40
CA SER A 92 -12.85 -3.44 7.63
C SER A 92 -13.93 -2.38 7.39
N VAL A 93 -13.70 -1.49 6.41
CA VAL A 93 -14.60 -0.37 6.06
C VAL A 93 -15.27 -0.62 4.72
N VAL A 94 -14.50 -1.06 3.71
CA VAL A 94 -15.00 -1.38 2.37
C VAL A 94 -14.92 -2.87 2.15
N ARG A 95 -16.02 -3.51 1.75
CA ARG A 95 -16.06 -4.95 1.46
C ARG A 95 -17.08 -5.29 0.39
N ILE A 96 -16.88 -6.42 -0.29
CA ILE A 96 -17.93 -7.06 -1.10
C ILE A 96 -18.90 -7.76 -0.15
N ASP A 97 -20.19 -7.78 -0.45
CA ASP A 97 -21.14 -8.53 0.36
C ASP A 97 -20.91 -10.06 0.26
N ASN A 98 -21.21 -10.76 1.34
CA ASN A 98 -21.04 -12.21 1.40
C ASN A 98 -22.17 -12.95 0.69
N LYS A 99 -23.38 -12.39 0.70
CA LYS A 99 -24.60 -12.94 0.10
C LYS A 99 -24.77 -12.50 -1.36
N ASP A 100 -24.41 -11.26 -1.67
CA ASP A 100 -24.47 -10.71 -3.04
C ASP A 100 -23.09 -10.19 -3.49
N LYS A 101 -22.50 -10.81 -4.52
CA LYS A 101 -21.18 -10.43 -5.03
C LYS A 101 -21.18 -9.19 -5.91
N ASN A 102 -22.35 -8.73 -6.34
CA ASN A 102 -22.51 -7.48 -7.08
C ASN A 102 -22.67 -6.28 -6.15
N GLN A 103 -22.78 -6.50 -4.83
CA GLN A 103 -22.92 -5.44 -3.84
C GLN A 103 -21.58 -5.11 -3.17
N ILE A 104 -21.25 -3.83 -3.15
CA ILE A 104 -20.15 -3.26 -2.37
C ILE A 104 -20.75 -2.54 -1.15
N ILE A 105 -20.22 -2.82 0.03
CA ILE A 105 -20.63 -2.19 1.29
C ILE A 105 -19.50 -1.32 1.81
N ILE A 106 -19.80 -0.03 1.99
CA ILE A 106 -18.90 0.96 2.56
C ILE A 106 -19.48 1.45 3.89
N LYS A 107 -18.83 1.11 5.00
CA LYS A 107 -19.24 1.51 6.35
C LYS A 107 -18.55 2.81 6.76
N SER A 108 -19.07 3.95 6.32
CA SER A 108 -18.56 5.27 6.69
C SER A 108 -19.71 6.27 6.88
N GLU A 109 -19.95 6.67 8.14
CA GLU A 109 -20.99 7.63 8.49
C GLU A 109 -20.78 8.98 7.77
N LYS A 110 -19.54 9.48 7.78
CA LYS A 110 -19.17 10.75 7.13
C LYS A 110 -19.42 10.72 5.63
N LEU A 111 -19.00 9.63 4.96
CA LEU A 111 -19.21 9.49 3.51
C LEU A 111 -20.70 9.39 3.18
N ALA A 112 -21.46 8.62 3.98
CA ALA A 112 -22.89 8.50 3.81
C ALA A 112 -23.65 9.81 4.07
N ALA A 113 -23.17 10.66 5.00
CA ALA A 113 -23.70 12.00 5.19
C ALA A 113 -23.43 12.89 3.98
N GLN A 114 -22.18 12.97 3.53
CA GLN A 114 -21.80 13.78 2.36
C GLN A 114 -22.55 13.39 1.09
N LEU A 115 -22.70 12.09 0.80
CA LEU A 115 -23.47 11.61 -0.35
C LEU A 115 -24.94 12.01 -0.25
N ARG A 116 -25.56 11.93 0.93
CA ARG A 116 -26.95 12.36 1.14
C ARG A 116 -27.12 13.85 0.91
N ASP A 117 -26.17 14.66 1.34
CA ASP A 117 -26.22 16.12 1.14
C ASP A 117 -26.07 16.49 -0.33
N LEU A 118 -25.20 15.80 -1.08
CA LEU A 118 -25.01 16.03 -2.52
C LEU A 118 -26.23 15.65 -3.36
N VAL A 119 -27.01 14.65 -2.96
CA VAL A 119 -28.21 14.19 -3.68
C VAL A 119 -29.45 15.03 -3.37
N ARG A 120 -29.46 15.73 -2.23
CA ARG A 120 -30.58 16.58 -1.80
C ARG A 120 -30.57 17.98 -2.44
N ASN A 121 -29.43 18.39 -3.00
CA ASN A 121 -29.28 19.61 -3.80
C ASN A 121 -29.45 19.30 -5.28
#